data_AF-A0A1V5HE97-F1
#
_entry.id   AF-A0A1V5HE97-F1
#
_cell.length_a   1.000
_cell.length_b   1.000
_cell.length_c   1.000
_cell.angle_alpha   90.00
_cell.angle_beta   90.00
_cell.angle_gamma   90.00
#
_symmetry.space_group_name_H-M   'P 1'
#
loop_
_entity.id
_entity.type
_entity.pdbx_description
1 polymer ?
#
loop_
_entity_poly.entity_id
_entity_poly.type
_entity_poly.pdbx_seq_one_letter_code
_entity_poly.pdbx_strand_id
1 'polypeptide(L)'
;MTRNLKTAVLTAVTVLAAVLSLSRLEAATMTWVNKPTPGAGDWDYGTANWLPGPTTFAAGDTAQFAGGGGVYSPQTVFVGTASVAADVNVASLTIFGGYGTNYDFSGGDITGGSVNMNQDNTGRFQRDASYTFSAANLNANGILTYEPPTATGNLQFGAGTIKIGSNGQFYFRPGAAGAVLTNNFTVAAGGGKLGGNANAAFSGTASMDASSGSLTIEGRNVFGGLTVDVDGSATVIIADSYDSTGWSIFNGAVDGAGTAVVTIQTGSGTGTPTDYYAALAGAGGWDVKDVHFTGGSAMAIVPNSATFFSGVEANGGKVYVDYGKVVPSTGNHYGNVSGTYNVTLEHVLSNNARLQAATINVYDGGVLSGTATAFAGNTYVGTTGSTGTLAPGLSVGTLNVNGNLILGPDAVLDYEFDGATCDLTAVTGDLTLDGTLAVSGNFLLGQTYTLLTYGGNLMADNGLDITGVSAGKMFVTAGDGVVTFMAIPEPATVGLLGAAAAGMLLRRRSRG
;
A
#
# COMPACT_ATOMS: atom_id res chain seq x y z
N MET A 1 -8.06 75.14 -42.22
CA MET A 1 -8.77 73.87 -42.54
C MET A 1 -7.81 72.70 -42.78
N THR A 2 -6.68 72.88 -43.48
CA THR A 2 -5.72 71.82 -43.83
C THR A 2 -4.90 71.22 -42.66
N ARG A 3 -4.68 71.96 -41.56
CA ARG A 3 -3.97 71.44 -40.38
C ARG A 3 -4.77 70.38 -39.61
N ASN A 4 -6.09 70.55 -39.50
CA ASN A 4 -6.96 69.62 -38.77
C ASN A 4 -7.12 68.28 -39.50
N LEU A 5 -7.05 68.30 -40.84
CA LEU A 5 -7.12 67.08 -41.66
C LEU A 5 -5.88 66.19 -41.47
N LYS A 6 -4.68 66.78 -41.38
CA LYS A 6 -3.44 66.01 -41.14
C LYS A 6 -3.42 65.33 -39.77
N THR A 7 -3.86 66.03 -38.72
CA THR A 7 -3.92 65.46 -37.37
C THR A 7 -4.96 64.34 -37.28
N ALA A 8 -6.12 64.51 -37.90
CA ALA A 8 -7.16 63.48 -37.94
C ALA A 8 -6.70 62.23 -38.71
N VAL A 9 -6.04 62.41 -39.86
CA VAL A 9 -5.49 61.28 -40.64
C VAL A 9 -4.37 60.56 -39.89
N LEU A 10 -3.46 61.29 -39.25
CA LEU A 10 -2.39 60.68 -38.47
C LEU A 10 -2.95 59.88 -37.29
N THR A 11 -3.92 60.45 -36.56
CA THR A 11 -4.60 59.77 -35.44
C THR A 11 -5.34 58.53 -35.92
N ALA A 12 -6.06 58.61 -37.05
CA ALA A 12 -6.76 57.46 -37.62
C ALA A 12 -5.79 56.36 -38.08
N VAL A 13 -4.64 56.72 -38.66
CA VAL A 13 -3.60 55.75 -39.06
C VAL A 13 -2.94 55.12 -37.83
N THR A 14 -2.68 55.88 -36.77
CA THR A 14 -2.13 55.34 -35.51
C THR A 14 -3.14 54.42 -34.81
N VAL A 15 -4.43 54.79 -34.78
CA VAL A 15 -5.48 53.93 -34.23
C VAL A 15 -5.69 52.70 -35.10
N LEU A 16 -5.68 52.82 -36.43
CA LEU A 16 -5.80 51.67 -37.33
C LEU A 16 -4.58 50.74 -37.23
N ALA A 17 -3.37 51.27 -37.10
CA ALA A 17 -2.16 50.48 -36.86
C ALA A 17 -2.18 49.80 -35.49
N ALA A 18 -2.67 50.49 -34.44
CA ALA A 18 -2.87 49.90 -33.12
C ALA A 18 -3.93 48.79 -33.15
N VAL A 19 -5.07 49.04 -33.80
CA VAL A 19 -6.17 48.06 -33.97
C VAL A 19 -5.71 46.87 -34.82
N LEU A 20 -4.95 47.09 -35.90
CA LEU A 20 -4.36 46.01 -36.71
C LEU A 20 -3.29 45.22 -35.96
N SER A 21 -2.53 45.87 -35.06
CA SER A 21 -1.58 45.18 -34.18
C SER A 21 -2.27 44.40 -33.05
N LEU A 22 -3.48 44.83 -32.65
CA LEU A 22 -4.36 44.16 -31.69
C LEU A 22 -5.24 43.08 -32.33
N SER A 23 -5.41 43.07 -33.66
CA SER A 23 -6.31 42.17 -34.38
C SER A 23 -5.61 40.93 -34.95
N ARG A 24 -4.62 40.36 -34.25
CA ARG A 24 -4.39 38.91 -34.38
C ARG A 24 -5.48 38.20 -33.57
N LEU A 25 -6.70 38.22 -34.12
CA LEU A 25 -7.89 37.62 -33.51
C LEU A 25 -7.97 36.11 -33.78
N GLU A 26 -7.05 35.56 -34.58
CA GLU A 26 -7.02 34.15 -34.94
C GLU A 26 -5.83 33.49 -34.24
N ALA A 27 -6.13 32.49 -33.42
CA ALA A 27 -5.16 31.59 -32.83
C ALA A 27 -4.21 31.05 -33.91
N ALA A 28 -2.92 31.28 -33.76
CA ALA A 28 -1.93 30.77 -34.70
C ALA A 28 -1.33 29.46 -34.18
N THR A 29 -1.17 28.47 -35.06
CA THR A 29 -0.27 27.35 -34.81
C THR A 29 1.14 27.78 -35.12
N MET A 30 1.97 27.90 -34.09
CA MET A 30 3.39 28.20 -34.21
C MET A 30 4.18 26.90 -34.13
N THR A 31 4.73 26.46 -35.27
CA THR A 31 5.60 25.28 -35.32
C THR A 31 7.06 25.70 -35.44
N TRP A 32 7.81 25.42 -34.39
CA TRP A 32 9.25 25.41 -34.41
C TRP A 32 9.70 24.04 -34.91
N VAL A 33 10.19 23.96 -36.16
CA VAL A 33 10.90 22.77 -36.69
C VAL A 33 12.41 23.00 -36.75
N ASN A 34 13.21 22.14 -36.10
CA ASN A 34 14.66 22.13 -36.29
C ASN A 34 14.97 21.70 -37.73
N LYS A 35 15.52 22.58 -38.57
CA LYS A 35 15.98 22.19 -39.91
C LYS A 35 17.37 21.59 -39.81
N PRO A 36 17.55 20.30 -40.13
CA PRO A 36 18.88 19.72 -40.26
C PRO A 36 19.47 20.25 -41.58
N THR A 37 20.15 21.40 -41.56
CA THR A 37 21.08 21.72 -42.66
C THR A 37 22.43 21.07 -42.35
N PRO A 38 22.84 20.04 -43.11
CA PRO A 38 24.15 19.44 -42.94
C PRO A 38 25.23 20.47 -43.28
N GLY A 39 26.10 20.80 -42.33
CA GLY A 39 27.33 21.58 -42.61
C GLY A 39 27.41 23.02 -42.07
N ALA A 40 26.38 23.54 -41.40
CA ALA A 40 26.52 24.82 -40.69
C ALA A 40 27.00 24.58 -39.24
N GLY A 41 28.31 24.38 -39.10
CA GLY A 41 28.98 24.41 -37.80
C GLY A 41 29.18 25.85 -37.36
N ASP A 42 28.16 26.44 -36.74
CA ASP A 42 28.30 27.48 -35.71
C ASP A 42 26.90 27.81 -35.16
N TRP A 43 26.62 27.28 -33.97
CA TRP A 43 25.45 27.64 -33.16
C TRP A 43 25.89 28.73 -32.20
N ASP A 44 26.08 29.95 -32.72
CA ASP A 44 26.32 31.11 -31.87
C ASP A 44 25.01 31.48 -31.17
N TYR A 45 25.09 31.81 -29.88
CA TYR A 45 23.97 32.09 -28.96
C TYR A 45 23.09 33.31 -29.35
N GLY A 46 23.10 33.75 -30.62
CA GLY A 46 22.51 35.02 -31.05
C GLY A 46 21.84 35.08 -32.43
N THR A 47 21.94 34.07 -33.31
CA THR A 47 21.30 34.16 -34.64
C THR A 47 20.71 32.82 -35.10
N ALA A 48 19.37 32.76 -35.08
CA ALA A 48 18.56 31.56 -35.27
C ALA A 48 18.58 30.94 -36.68
N ASN A 49 18.68 29.61 -36.75
CA ASN A 49 18.22 28.79 -37.89
C ASN A 49 16.76 28.30 -37.71
N TRP A 50 15.98 28.96 -36.86
CA TRP A 50 14.52 28.87 -36.89
C TRP A 50 14.03 29.90 -37.90
N LEU A 51 13.12 29.53 -38.81
CA LEU A 51 12.36 30.55 -39.54
C LEU A 51 11.68 31.44 -38.48
N PRO A 52 11.93 32.76 -38.46
CA PRO A 52 11.45 33.62 -37.38
C PRO A 52 9.91 33.63 -37.37
N GLY A 53 9.34 32.89 -36.42
CA GLY A 53 8.05 33.23 -35.84
C GLY A 53 8.25 34.32 -34.77
N PRO A 54 7.19 35.02 -34.34
CA PRO A 54 7.27 35.95 -33.21
C PRO A 54 7.91 35.27 -31.99
N THR A 55 8.76 36.00 -31.26
CA THR A 55 9.42 35.55 -30.02
C THR A 55 8.50 35.61 -28.80
N THR A 56 7.23 35.93 -29.00
CA THR A 56 6.21 36.07 -27.96
C THR A 56 4.96 35.32 -28.37
N PHE A 57 4.38 34.59 -27.43
CA PHE A 57 3.08 33.93 -27.57
C PHE A 57 1.94 34.92 -27.28
N ALA A 58 0.87 34.86 -28.05
CA ALA A 58 -0.39 35.52 -27.71
C ALA A 58 -1.34 34.54 -27.02
N ALA A 59 -2.33 35.09 -26.31
CA ALA A 59 -3.38 34.28 -25.71
C ALA A 59 -4.14 33.50 -26.80
N GLY A 60 -4.29 32.18 -26.63
CA GLY A 60 -4.98 31.29 -27.57
C GLY A 60 -4.09 30.64 -28.63
N ASP A 61 -2.78 30.93 -28.66
CA ASP A 61 -1.87 30.30 -29.62
C ASP A 61 -1.63 28.81 -29.31
N THR A 62 -1.38 28.02 -30.35
CA THR A 62 -0.87 26.65 -30.22
C THR A 62 0.62 26.63 -30.50
N ALA A 63 1.42 26.22 -29.52
CA ALA A 63 2.87 26.11 -29.64
C ALA A 63 3.28 24.67 -29.93
N GLN A 64 4.03 24.43 -30.99
CA GLN A 64 4.59 23.13 -31.34
C GLN A 64 6.11 23.20 -31.44
N PHE A 65 6.81 22.53 -30.54
CA PHE A 65 8.26 22.32 -30.65
C PHE A 65 8.50 20.97 -31.31
N ALA A 66 9.21 20.91 -32.43
CA ALA A 66 9.51 19.67 -33.13
C ALA A 66 11.02 19.52 -33.35
N GLY A 67 11.65 18.70 -32.50
CA GLY A 67 13.05 18.31 -32.62
C GLY A 67 13.22 17.28 -33.74
N GLY A 68 13.90 17.66 -34.82
CA GLY A 68 14.26 16.73 -35.90
C GLY A 68 15.46 15.87 -35.52
N GLY A 69 15.25 14.76 -34.80
CA GLY A 69 16.14 13.58 -34.69
C GLY A 69 17.64 13.75 -34.36
N GLY A 70 18.14 14.96 -34.13
CA GLY A 70 19.56 15.27 -33.95
C GLY A 70 19.89 15.78 -32.54
N VAL A 71 21.13 15.55 -32.12
CA VAL A 71 21.72 15.86 -30.81
C VAL A 71 21.68 17.36 -30.43
N TYR A 72 21.20 18.23 -31.32
CA TYR A 72 21.26 19.69 -31.19
C TYR A 72 19.86 20.32 -31.10
N SER A 73 19.10 19.98 -30.06
CA SER A 73 17.86 20.69 -29.72
C SER A 73 18.14 21.81 -28.72
N PRO A 74 17.43 22.96 -28.80
CA PRO A 74 17.62 24.05 -27.84
C PRO A 74 17.31 23.56 -26.44
N GLN A 75 18.24 23.79 -25.52
CA GLN A 75 18.11 23.34 -24.13
C GLN A 75 17.13 24.21 -23.33
N THR A 76 16.89 25.47 -23.72
CA THR A 76 16.05 26.41 -22.95
C THR A 76 15.12 27.22 -23.84
N VAL A 77 13.82 27.18 -23.54
CA VAL A 77 12.77 28.02 -24.12
C VAL A 77 12.36 29.05 -23.08
N PHE A 78 12.59 30.32 -23.39
CA PHE A 78 12.13 31.43 -22.55
C PHE A 78 10.68 31.81 -22.91
N VAL A 79 9.78 31.79 -21.93
CA VAL A 79 8.41 32.27 -22.08
C VAL A 79 8.31 33.68 -21.48
N GLY A 80 7.99 34.68 -22.29
CA GLY A 80 7.94 36.08 -21.89
C GLY A 80 9.26 36.83 -22.06
N THR A 81 9.21 38.15 -21.91
CA THR A 81 10.42 39.00 -22.00
C THR A 81 11.15 39.01 -20.67
N ALA A 82 12.48 39.10 -20.69
CA ALA A 82 13.34 39.12 -19.50
C ALA A 82 12.98 40.21 -18.46
N SER A 83 12.13 41.18 -18.81
CA SER A 83 11.74 42.31 -17.97
C SER A 83 10.24 42.39 -17.64
N VAL A 84 9.37 41.55 -18.22
CA VAL A 84 7.92 41.56 -17.92
C VAL A 84 7.40 40.12 -17.91
N ALA A 85 7.12 39.60 -16.70
CA ALA A 85 6.33 38.40 -16.51
C ALA A 85 4.87 38.73 -16.84
N ALA A 86 4.52 38.69 -18.13
CA ALA A 86 3.13 38.66 -18.55
C ALA A 86 2.72 37.20 -18.67
N ASP A 87 1.63 36.83 -17.99
CA ASP A 87 1.04 35.50 -18.09
C ASP A 87 0.68 35.22 -19.55
N VAL A 88 1.16 34.09 -20.07
CA VAL A 88 0.86 33.65 -21.44
C VAL A 88 -0.20 32.58 -21.36
N ASN A 89 -1.39 32.87 -21.91
CA ASN A 89 -2.47 31.89 -22.02
C ASN A 89 -2.35 31.08 -23.32
N VAL A 90 -1.66 29.93 -23.35
CA VAL A 90 -1.56 29.11 -24.58
C VAL A 90 -2.78 28.20 -24.72
N ALA A 91 -3.31 28.03 -25.93
CA ALA A 91 -4.40 27.07 -26.18
C ALA A 91 -3.90 25.62 -26.15
N SER A 92 -2.67 25.37 -26.59
CA SER A 92 -1.98 24.09 -26.35
C SER A 92 -0.47 24.22 -26.53
N LEU A 93 0.29 23.44 -25.77
CA LEU A 93 1.73 23.28 -25.89
C LEU A 93 2.03 21.83 -26.27
N THR A 94 2.50 21.59 -27.48
CA THR A 94 2.90 20.27 -27.92
C THR A 94 4.42 20.22 -28.09
N ILE A 95 5.04 19.28 -27.39
CA ILE A 95 6.48 19.02 -27.44
C ILE A 95 6.69 17.71 -28.19
N PHE A 96 7.19 17.82 -29.41
CA PHE A 96 7.75 16.75 -30.21
C PHE A 96 9.27 16.86 -30.18
N GLY A 97 9.94 15.75 -29.95
CA GLY A 97 11.37 15.65 -30.11
C GLY A 97 11.75 14.24 -30.53
N GLY A 98 12.84 14.13 -31.27
CA GLY A 98 13.53 12.87 -31.45
C GLY A 98 14.27 12.46 -30.17
N TYR A 99 14.69 11.20 -30.12
CA TYR A 99 15.36 10.57 -28.98
C TYR A 99 16.35 11.49 -28.24
N GLY A 100 16.08 11.75 -26.95
CA GLY A 100 17.04 12.37 -26.02
C GLY A 100 17.08 13.90 -26.01
N THR A 101 16.02 14.58 -26.47
CA THR A 101 15.95 16.05 -26.42
C THR A 101 15.36 16.54 -25.09
N ASN A 102 16.03 17.51 -24.47
CA ASN A 102 15.59 18.16 -23.23
C ASN A 102 15.13 19.59 -23.55
N TYR A 103 13.90 19.93 -23.15
CA TYR A 103 13.37 21.29 -23.25
C TYR A 103 13.18 21.88 -21.85
N ASP A 104 13.97 22.89 -21.50
CA ASP A 104 13.80 23.65 -20.27
C ASP A 104 12.91 24.87 -20.52
N PHE A 105 11.72 24.89 -19.95
CA PHE A 105 10.86 26.07 -19.97
C PHE A 105 11.19 26.94 -18.75
N SER A 106 11.59 28.18 -19.02
CA SER A 106 11.86 29.20 -17.99
C SER A 106 11.21 30.53 -18.39
N GLY A 107 10.82 31.36 -17.42
CA GLY A 107 10.12 32.63 -17.69
C GLY A 107 8.72 32.71 -17.08
N GLY A 108 7.84 33.57 -17.62
CA GLY A 108 6.50 33.88 -17.10
C GLY A 108 5.53 32.70 -17.07
N ASP A 109 4.38 32.90 -16.41
CA ASP A 109 3.38 31.85 -16.21
C ASP A 109 2.81 31.38 -17.55
N ILE A 110 2.77 30.06 -17.75
CA ILE A 110 2.02 29.45 -18.85
C ILE A 110 0.69 28.99 -18.25
N THR A 111 -0.38 29.64 -18.68
CA THR A 111 -1.75 29.33 -18.25
C THR A 111 -2.55 28.82 -19.44
N GLY A 112 -3.59 28.02 -19.19
CA GLY A 112 -4.45 27.48 -20.23
C GLY A 112 -3.87 26.30 -21.04
N GLY A 113 -4.76 25.64 -21.78
CA GLY A 113 -4.41 24.63 -22.78
C GLY A 113 -3.86 23.30 -22.26
N SER A 114 -3.58 22.37 -23.17
CA SER A 114 -3.00 21.06 -22.84
C SER A 114 -1.50 21.02 -23.14
N VAL A 115 -0.70 20.37 -22.28
CA VAL A 115 0.67 19.94 -22.59
C VAL A 115 0.64 18.54 -23.18
N ASN A 116 1.15 18.35 -24.40
CA ASN A 116 1.23 17.03 -25.04
C ASN A 116 2.69 16.69 -25.34
N MET A 117 3.20 15.58 -24.80
CA MET A 117 4.54 15.05 -25.10
C MET A 117 4.42 13.77 -25.91
N ASN A 118 4.78 13.84 -27.20
CA ASN A 118 4.42 12.77 -28.14
C ASN A 118 5.48 11.67 -28.39
N GLN A 119 6.69 11.74 -27.80
CA GLN A 119 7.80 10.76 -27.97
C GLN A 119 8.77 10.77 -26.75
N ASP A 120 9.85 9.99 -26.78
CA ASP A 120 10.99 9.84 -25.83
C ASP A 120 11.73 11.17 -25.52
N ASN A 121 11.02 12.11 -24.91
CA ASN A 121 11.50 13.47 -24.66
C ASN A 121 11.44 13.81 -23.19
N THR A 122 12.34 14.70 -22.77
CA THR A 122 12.30 15.30 -21.44
C THR A 122 11.79 16.74 -21.56
N GLY A 123 10.65 17.04 -20.97
CA GLY A 123 10.22 18.41 -20.68
C GLY A 123 10.56 18.74 -19.24
N ARG A 124 11.23 19.87 -18.98
CA ARG A 124 11.56 20.32 -17.64
C ARG A 124 11.05 21.76 -17.43
N PHE A 125 10.31 21.97 -16.35
CA PHE A 125 9.73 23.26 -15.95
C PHE A 125 10.41 23.71 -14.66
N GLN A 126 11.21 24.78 -14.69
CA GLN A 126 12.18 25.12 -13.62
C GLN A 126 11.88 26.43 -12.84
N ARG A 127 10.62 26.79 -12.55
CA ARG A 127 10.34 28.09 -11.90
C ARG A 127 9.26 28.06 -10.83
N ASP A 128 9.28 29.06 -9.95
CA ASP A 128 8.34 29.35 -8.85
C ASP A 128 6.93 29.76 -9.31
N ALA A 129 6.66 29.69 -10.60
CA ALA A 129 5.42 30.10 -11.23
C ALA A 129 4.35 29.00 -11.16
N SER A 130 3.08 29.39 -11.05
CA SER A 130 1.96 28.45 -11.08
C SER A 130 1.64 28.08 -12.54
N TYR A 131 2.19 26.97 -13.03
CA TYR A 131 1.80 26.45 -14.35
C TYR A 131 0.40 25.84 -14.28
N THR A 132 -0.57 26.46 -14.97
CA THR A 132 -1.97 26.00 -14.97
C THR A 132 -2.38 25.47 -16.34
N PHE A 133 -2.24 24.17 -16.55
CA PHE A 133 -2.72 23.49 -17.77
C PHE A 133 -4.12 22.89 -17.58
N SER A 134 -4.92 22.77 -18.64
CA SER A 134 -6.20 22.04 -18.59
C SER A 134 -6.03 20.53 -18.67
N ALA A 135 -4.87 20.05 -19.17
CA ALA A 135 -4.48 18.64 -19.19
C ALA A 135 -2.97 18.51 -19.47
N ALA A 136 -2.37 17.40 -19.05
CA ALA A 136 -1.02 17.01 -19.44
C ALA A 136 -1.06 15.57 -19.97
N ASN A 137 -0.68 15.34 -21.22
CA ASN A 137 -0.64 14.02 -21.81
C ASN A 137 0.82 13.66 -22.12
N LEU A 138 1.36 12.70 -21.35
CA LEU A 138 2.68 12.11 -21.56
C LEU A 138 2.49 10.83 -22.36
N ASN A 139 2.99 10.74 -23.59
CA ASN A 139 2.95 9.49 -24.34
C ASN A 139 4.04 8.52 -23.84
N ALA A 140 4.10 7.33 -24.44
CA ALA A 140 4.86 6.16 -24.01
C ALA A 140 6.19 6.45 -23.29
N ASN A 141 7.07 7.33 -23.76
CA ASN A 141 8.38 7.53 -23.11
C ASN A 141 8.65 8.98 -22.69
N GLY A 142 7.62 9.81 -22.59
CA GLY A 142 7.77 11.21 -22.19
C GLY A 142 8.15 11.33 -20.71
N ILE A 143 9.19 12.11 -20.42
CA ILE A 143 9.59 12.50 -19.07
C ILE A 143 9.20 13.96 -18.85
N LEU A 144 8.31 14.21 -17.91
CA LEU A 144 7.97 15.55 -17.44
C LEU A 144 8.58 15.77 -16.07
N THR A 145 9.50 16.73 -15.94
CA THR A 145 10.05 17.13 -14.66
C THR A 145 9.55 18.51 -14.28
N TYR A 146 8.86 18.63 -13.14
CA TYR A 146 8.47 19.90 -12.55
C TYR A 146 9.34 20.20 -11.34
N GLU A 147 10.16 21.26 -11.44
CA GLU A 147 11.17 21.62 -10.44
C GLU A 147 10.99 23.08 -9.99
N PRO A 148 10.02 23.37 -9.13
CA PRO A 148 9.86 24.72 -8.60
C PRO A 148 10.92 24.98 -7.51
N PRO A 149 11.88 25.89 -7.72
CA PRO A 149 13.07 26.00 -6.87
C PRO A 149 12.79 26.51 -5.45
N THR A 150 11.75 27.31 -5.23
CA THR A 150 11.42 27.88 -3.90
C THR A 150 9.98 27.66 -3.47
N ALA A 151 9.19 26.93 -4.26
CA ALA A 151 7.77 26.76 -3.95
C ALA A 151 7.56 25.95 -2.66
N THR A 152 6.62 26.42 -1.85
CA THR A 152 6.10 25.75 -0.64
C THR A 152 4.58 25.70 -0.72
N GLY A 153 3.94 24.71 -0.07
CA GLY A 153 2.49 24.59 -0.04
C GLY A 153 1.91 23.81 -1.22
N ASN A 154 0.61 23.95 -1.46
CA ASN A 154 -0.10 23.19 -2.50
C ASN A 154 0.17 23.77 -3.88
N LEU A 155 0.83 22.99 -4.72
CA LEU A 155 1.04 23.23 -6.13
C LEU A 155 0.09 22.36 -6.93
N GLN A 156 -0.36 22.89 -8.05
CA GLN A 156 -1.20 22.16 -8.97
C GLN A 156 -0.63 22.35 -10.37
N PHE A 157 -0.24 21.26 -11.02
CA PHE A 157 0.14 21.26 -12.44
C PHE A 157 -1.15 21.26 -13.26
N GLY A 158 -1.82 22.40 -13.29
CA GLY A 158 -3.08 22.52 -14.01
C GLY A 158 -4.31 21.87 -13.36
N ALA A 159 -5.49 22.28 -13.84
CA ALA A 159 -6.79 21.85 -13.33
C ALA A 159 -7.21 20.44 -13.77
N GLY A 160 -6.47 19.82 -14.70
CA GLY A 160 -6.82 18.54 -15.31
C GLY A 160 -6.04 17.34 -14.78
N THR A 161 -6.42 16.19 -15.34
CA THR A 161 -5.73 14.92 -15.10
C THR A 161 -4.44 14.84 -15.92
N ILE A 162 -3.34 14.44 -15.28
CA ILE A 162 -2.07 14.13 -15.94
C ILE A 162 -2.14 12.68 -16.43
N LYS A 163 -2.17 12.50 -17.75
CA LYS A 163 -2.13 11.17 -18.37
C LYS A 163 -0.68 10.74 -18.55
N ILE A 164 -0.33 9.59 -17.97
CA ILE A 164 0.99 8.97 -18.08
C ILE A 164 0.86 7.74 -18.98
N GLY A 165 1.40 7.84 -20.19
CA GLY A 165 1.45 6.76 -21.16
C GLY A 165 2.37 5.62 -20.74
N SER A 166 2.42 4.57 -21.56
CA SER A 166 3.20 3.35 -21.31
C SER A 166 4.73 3.58 -21.22
N ASN A 167 5.28 3.67 -20.01
CA ASN A 167 6.65 4.10 -19.62
C ASN A 167 6.85 5.61 -19.43
N GLY A 168 5.77 6.39 -19.48
CA GLY A 168 5.82 7.83 -19.22
C GLY A 168 6.27 8.08 -17.79
N GLN A 169 6.99 9.18 -17.56
CA GLN A 169 7.53 9.51 -16.25
C GLN A 169 7.15 10.93 -15.90
N PHE A 170 6.61 11.14 -14.71
CA PHE A 170 6.37 12.44 -14.15
C PHE A 170 7.19 12.58 -12.87
N TYR A 171 8.10 13.55 -12.84
CA TYR A 171 8.93 13.87 -11.68
C TYR A 171 8.54 15.22 -11.07
N PHE A 172 8.30 15.24 -9.78
CA PHE A 172 8.13 16.47 -9.00
C PHE A 172 9.34 16.67 -8.07
N ARG A 173 10.14 17.71 -8.29
CA ARG A 173 11.38 17.96 -7.55
C ARG A 173 11.46 19.40 -7.05
N PRO A 174 10.62 19.77 -6.07
CA PRO A 174 10.66 21.10 -5.47
C PRO A 174 11.99 21.35 -4.76
N GLY A 175 12.50 22.58 -4.86
CA GLY A 175 13.73 22.97 -4.18
C GLY A 175 13.54 23.23 -2.68
N ALA A 176 12.32 23.50 -2.23
CA ALA A 176 11.96 23.71 -0.82
C ALA A 176 11.04 22.60 -0.28
N ALA A 177 11.23 22.24 0.98
CA ALA A 177 10.42 21.23 1.67
C ALA A 177 8.96 21.69 1.84
N GLY A 178 8.03 20.73 1.88
CA GLY A 178 6.61 21.00 2.13
C GLY A 178 5.84 21.46 0.89
N ALA A 179 6.37 21.25 -0.31
CA ALA A 179 5.61 21.44 -1.53
C ALA A 179 4.79 20.17 -1.82
N VAL A 180 3.48 20.35 -2.00
CA VAL A 180 2.53 19.28 -2.26
C VAL A 180 1.99 19.45 -3.67
N LEU A 181 2.21 18.49 -4.56
CA LEU A 181 1.54 18.46 -5.85
C LEU A 181 0.14 17.84 -5.71
N THR A 182 -0.91 18.62 -5.94
CA THR A 182 -2.31 18.19 -5.91
C THR A 182 -2.83 18.03 -7.33
N ASN A 183 -2.74 16.82 -7.87
CA ASN A 183 -3.19 16.49 -9.22
C ASN A 183 -3.82 15.10 -9.26
N ASN A 184 -4.78 14.93 -10.16
CA ASN A 184 -5.20 13.59 -10.56
C ASN A 184 -4.27 13.06 -11.66
N PHE A 185 -3.98 11.77 -11.63
CA PHE A 185 -3.18 11.07 -12.62
C PHE A 185 -4.02 9.96 -13.26
N THR A 186 -3.84 9.73 -14.56
CA THR A 186 -4.33 8.51 -15.22
C THR A 186 -3.13 7.81 -15.82
N VAL A 187 -2.87 6.57 -15.41
CA VAL A 187 -1.77 5.76 -15.92
C VAL A 187 -2.31 4.79 -16.97
N ALA A 188 -1.70 4.79 -18.16
CA ALA A 188 -2.10 3.94 -19.26
C ALA A 188 -1.66 2.48 -19.08
N ALA A 189 -2.23 1.61 -19.92
CA ALA A 189 -2.10 0.15 -19.95
C ALA A 189 -0.67 -0.46 -20.04
N GLY A 190 0.38 0.35 -20.14
CA GLY A 190 1.77 -0.12 -20.16
C GLY A 190 2.57 0.32 -18.94
N GLY A 191 1.90 0.89 -17.94
CA GLY A 191 2.54 1.44 -16.75
C GLY A 191 3.14 2.82 -16.96
N GLY A 192 3.65 3.39 -15.87
CA GLY A 192 4.24 4.72 -15.81
C GLY A 192 4.98 4.93 -14.50
N LYS A 193 5.71 6.04 -14.41
CA LYS A 193 6.46 6.41 -13.22
C LYS A 193 5.99 7.73 -12.64
N LEU A 194 5.75 7.76 -11.33
CA LEU A 194 5.62 8.96 -10.53
C LEU A 194 6.85 9.06 -9.64
N GLY A 195 7.67 10.08 -9.82
CA GLY A 195 8.91 10.24 -9.09
C GLY A 195 9.03 11.59 -8.40
N GLY A 196 9.90 11.70 -7.41
CA GLY A 196 10.22 13.00 -6.84
C GLY A 196 11.40 12.98 -5.87
N ASN A 197 11.75 14.15 -5.32
CA ASN A 197 12.86 14.29 -4.38
C ASN A 197 12.38 14.32 -2.90
N ALA A 198 13.30 14.49 -1.96
CA ALA A 198 12.99 14.54 -0.51
C ALA A 198 11.98 15.60 -0.07
N ASN A 199 11.78 16.60 -0.93
CA ASN A 199 10.97 17.77 -0.63
C ASN A 199 9.57 17.68 -1.24
N ALA A 200 9.33 16.70 -2.11
CA ALA A 200 8.08 16.53 -2.81
C ALA A 200 7.08 15.71 -1.99
N ALA A 201 5.85 16.20 -1.98
CA ALA A 201 4.69 15.44 -1.57
C ALA A 201 3.69 15.37 -2.73
N PHE A 202 2.94 14.28 -2.81
CA PHE A 202 1.87 14.09 -3.79
C PHE A 202 0.53 13.90 -3.08
N SER A 203 -0.51 14.50 -3.64
CA SER A 203 -1.90 14.34 -3.21
C SER A 203 -2.84 14.30 -4.41
N GLY A 204 -4.00 13.67 -4.26
CA GLY A 204 -4.99 13.48 -5.33
C GLY A 204 -5.23 12.00 -5.66
N THR A 205 -5.79 11.71 -6.83
CA THR A 205 -6.09 10.34 -7.25
C THR A 205 -5.25 9.93 -8.46
N ALA A 206 -4.47 8.86 -8.36
CA ALA A 206 -3.83 8.19 -9.49
C ALA A 206 -4.66 6.98 -9.92
N SER A 207 -5.46 7.13 -10.98
CA SER A 207 -6.25 6.04 -11.55
C SER A 207 -5.46 5.24 -12.58
N MET A 208 -5.49 3.92 -12.49
CA MET A 208 -4.93 2.97 -13.46
C MET A 208 -6.08 2.30 -14.21
N ASP A 209 -6.09 2.39 -15.54
CA ASP A 209 -7.10 1.74 -16.38
C ASP A 209 -6.76 0.25 -16.63
N ALA A 210 -7.79 -0.58 -16.80
CA ALA A 210 -7.92 -2.01 -16.51
C ALA A 210 -7.09 -3.01 -17.33
N SER A 211 -5.96 -2.61 -17.88
CA SER A 211 -5.08 -3.49 -18.65
C SER A 211 -3.64 -3.44 -18.14
N SER A 212 -3.25 -4.45 -17.34
CA SER A 212 -1.87 -4.89 -17.07
C SER A 212 -0.78 -3.81 -17.04
N GLY A 213 -1.00 -2.71 -16.31
CA GLY A 213 -0.02 -1.64 -16.14
C GLY A 213 0.78 -1.79 -14.85
N SER A 214 1.97 -1.18 -14.80
CA SER A 214 2.69 -0.96 -13.54
C SER A 214 2.83 0.53 -13.21
N LEU A 215 2.39 0.96 -12.04
CA LEU A 215 2.73 2.29 -11.54
C LEU A 215 3.96 2.16 -10.65
N THR A 216 5.09 2.71 -11.08
CA THR A 216 6.28 2.81 -10.22
C THR A 216 6.30 4.16 -9.53
N ILE A 217 6.27 4.16 -8.21
CA ILE A 217 6.42 5.35 -7.40
C ILE A 217 7.85 5.39 -6.87
N GLU A 218 8.65 6.39 -7.27
CA GLU A 218 10.09 6.48 -6.97
C GLU A 218 10.45 7.73 -6.14
N GLY A 219 11.36 7.56 -5.17
CA GLY A 219 12.04 8.65 -4.47
C GLY A 219 11.51 9.00 -3.07
N ARG A 220 12.22 9.92 -2.40
CA ARG A 220 12.04 10.31 -0.98
C ARG A 220 10.79 11.16 -0.72
N ASN A 221 9.67 10.82 -1.32
CA ASN A 221 8.48 11.67 -1.27
C ASN A 221 7.57 11.28 -0.11
N VAL A 222 6.80 12.25 0.39
CA VAL A 222 5.68 11.99 1.30
C VAL A 222 4.41 11.85 0.47
N PHE A 223 3.87 10.64 0.36
CA PHE A 223 2.61 10.38 -0.37
C PHE A 223 1.39 10.50 0.55
N GLY A 224 1.38 11.50 1.44
CA GLY A 224 0.29 11.74 2.38
C GLY A 224 -0.95 12.27 1.67
N GLY A 225 -1.80 11.36 1.19
CA GLY A 225 -3.05 11.70 0.50
C GLY A 225 -3.08 11.43 -1.01
N LEU A 226 -2.17 10.59 -1.53
CA LEU A 226 -2.33 10.01 -2.87
C LEU A 226 -3.22 8.76 -2.77
N THR A 227 -4.37 8.75 -3.44
CA THR A 227 -5.18 7.55 -3.64
C THR A 227 -4.84 6.93 -4.99
N VAL A 228 -4.33 5.70 -5.02
CA VAL A 228 -4.11 4.94 -6.24
C VAL A 228 -5.35 4.10 -6.52
N ASP A 229 -6.17 4.50 -7.48
CA ASP A 229 -7.37 3.78 -7.88
C ASP A 229 -7.01 2.79 -9.00
N VAL A 230 -7.15 1.49 -8.76
CA VAL A 230 -6.76 0.40 -9.64
C VAL A 230 -8.01 -0.33 -10.12
N ASP A 231 -8.48 0.04 -11.31
CA ASP A 231 -9.42 -0.78 -12.03
C ASP A 231 -8.66 -1.94 -12.68
N GLY A 232 -9.06 -3.20 -12.43
CA GLY A 232 -8.48 -4.39 -13.09
C GLY A 232 -7.17 -4.96 -12.51
N SER A 233 -6.47 -5.82 -13.26
CA SER A 233 -5.21 -6.42 -12.79
C SER A 233 -4.02 -5.50 -13.07
N ALA A 234 -3.49 -4.84 -12.05
CA ALA A 234 -2.32 -3.98 -12.16
C ALA A 234 -1.30 -4.22 -11.04
N THR A 235 -0.05 -3.84 -11.28
CA THR A 235 1.01 -3.88 -10.29
C THR A 235 1.32 -2.46 -9.81
N VAL A 236 1.19 -2.19 -8.52
CA VAL A 236 1.68 -0.94 -7.94
C VAL A 236 3.03 -1.23 -7.30
N ILE A 237 4.08 -0.65 -7.85
CA ILE A 237 5.45 -0.78 -7.33
C ILE A 237 5.77 0.50 -6.59
N ILE A 238 5.92 0.41 -5.28
CA ILE A 238 6.42 1.51 -4.45
C ILE A 238 7.90 1.21 -4.21
N ALA A 239 8.77 1.86 -4.96
CA ALA A 239 10.21 1.65 -4.91
C ALA A 239 10.89 2.85 -4.25
N ASP A 240 11.46 2.64 -3.06
CA ASP A 240 12.30 3.67 -2.45
C ASP A 240 13.69 3.67 -3.10
N SER A 241 14.19 4.86 -3.46
CA SER A 241 15.49 5.01 -4.11
C SER A 241 16.60 5.39 -3.11
N TYR A 242 17.46 4.41 -2.84
CA TYR A 242 18.94 4.53 -2.75
C TYR A 242 19.64 5.46 -1.75
N ASP A 243 19.02 5.98 -0.68
CA ASP A 243 19.81 6.56 0.43
C ASP A 243 19.43 6.04 1.81
N SER A 244 20.45 5.79 2.63
CA SER A 244 20.38 5.09 3.91
C SER A 244 19.87 5.95 5.06
N THR A 245 19.23 7.11 4.79
CA THR A 245 18.96 8.12 5.83
C THR A 245 17.58 8.76 5.78
N GLY A 246 16.77 8.52 4.75
CA GLY A 246 15.43 9.09 4.58
C GLY A 246 14.29 8.15 4.97
N TRP A 247 13.21 8.72 5.52
CA TRP A 247 11.94 8.01 5.72
C TRP A 247 11.07 8.20 4.47
N SER A 248 10.71 7.12 3.79
CA SER A 248 9.64 7.16 2.78
C SER A 248 8.36 6.63 3.42
N ILE A 249 7.36 7.51 3.56
CA ILE A 249 6.05 7.16 4.11
C ILE A 249 5.05 7.19 2.96
N PHE A 250 4.62 6.00 2.54
CA PHE A 250 3.41 5.88 1.74
C PHE A 250 2.21 5.89 2.69
N ASN A 251 1.52 7.03 2.77
CA ASN A 251 0.25 7.20 3.49
C ASN A 251 -0.85 7.50 2.45
N GLY A 252 -0.95 6.61 1.48
CA GLY A 252 -1.92 6.64 0.40
C GLY A 252 -2.89 5.46 0.49
N ALA A 253 -4.06 5.61 -0.10
CA ALA A 253 -4.99 4.49 -0.28
C ALA A 253 -4.70 3.82 -1.63
N VAL A 254 -4.84 2.50 -1.74
CA VAL A 254 -5.00 1.82 -3.03
C VAL A 254 -6.45 1.32 -3.06
N ASP A 255 -7.26 1.85 -3.97
CA ASP A 255 -8.68 1.53 -4.11
C ASP A 255 -8.93 0.82 -5.45
N GLY A 256 -10.09 0.19 -5.65
CA GLY A 256 -10.49 -0.39 -6.93
C GLY A 256 -10.88 -1.87 -6.86
N ALA A 257 -11.76 -2.31 -7.76
CA ALA A 257 -12.25 -3.69 -7.85
C ALA A 257 -11.21 -4.66 -8.47
N GLY A 258 -10.01 -4.15 -8.76
CA GLY A 258 -8.92 -4.83 -9.42
C GLY A 258 -8.04 -5.67 -8.50
N THR A 259 -7.38 -6.67 -9.09
CA THR A 259 -6.30 -7.41 -8.40
C THR A 259 -5.03 -6.57 -8.42
N ALA A 260 -4.69 -5.95 -7.29
CA ALA A 260 -3.43 -5.23 -7.14
C ALA A 260 -2.35 -6.14 -6.54
N VAL A 261 -1.17 -6.19 -7.18
CA VAL A 261 0.06 -6.63 -6.52
C VAL A 261 0.78 -5.37 -6.05
N VAL A 262 0.95 -5.23 -4.73
CA VAL A 262 1.69 -4.11 -4.14
C VAL A 262 3.08 -4.62 -3.77
N THR A 263 4.09 -4.16 -4.49
CA THR A 263 5.48 -4.48 -4.17
C THR A 263 6.11 -3.25 -3.50
N ILE A 264 6.54 -3.41 -2.25
CA ILE A 264 7.36 -2.40 -1.57
C ILE A 264 8.80 -2.92 -1.59
N GLN A 265 9.64 -2.26 -2.39
CA GLN A 265 11.04 -2.61 -2.53
C GLN A 265 11.90 -1.56 -1.85
N THR A 266 12.74 -2.00 -0.91
CA THR A 266 13.81 -1.15 -0.39
C THR A 266 15.04 -1.31 -1.28
N GLY A 267 15.75 -0.22 -1.52
CA GLY A 267 17.06 -0.29 -2.19
C GLY A 267 18.01 -1.18 -1.40
N SER A 268 18.91 -1.91 -2.07
CA SER A 268 19.89 -2.83 -1.49
C SER A 268 21.01 -2.16 -0.66
N GLY A 269 20.74 -0.97 -0.09
CA GLY A 269 21.70 -0.19 0.66
C GLY A 269 22.14 -0.90 1.94
N THR A 270 23.44 -0.89 2.22
CA THR A 270 24.06 -1.51 3.40
C THR A 270 23.81 -0.76 4.72
N GLY A 271 22.81 0.12 4.77
CA GLY A 271 22.40 0.82 5.98
C GLY A 271 21.50 -0.05 6.86
N THR A 272 21.60 0.09 8.19
CA THR A 272 20.64 -0.51 9.12
C THR A 272 19.23 -0.01 8.77
N PRO A 273 18.29 -0.89 8.37
CA PRO A 273 16.95 -0.47 8.00
C PRO A 273 16.24 0.07 9.24
N THR A 274 15.90 1.36 9.22
CA THR A 274 14.90 1.94 10.13
C THR A 274 13.52 1.38 9.76
N ASP A 275 12.63 1.26 10.76
CA ASP A 275 11.30 0.65 10.60
C ASP A 275 10.50 1.34 9.47
N TYR A 276 9.96 0.53 8.54
CA TYR A 276 9.07 1.03 7.49
C TYR A 276 7.62 0.91 7.97
N TYR A 277 6.85 1.98 7.80
CA TYR A 277 5.41 1.99 8.05
C TYR A 277 4.70 2.16 6.71
N ALA A 278 4.04 1.09 6.24
CA ALA A 278 3.14 1.14 5.10
C ALA A 278 1.71 1.02 5.63
N ALA A 279 1.00 2.15 5.72
CA ALA A 279 -0.41 2.14 6.08
C ALA A 279 -1.24 1.92 4.82
N LEU A 280 -1.77 0.70 4.64
CA LEU A 280 -2.76 0.40 3.61
C LEU A 280 -4.15 0.66 4.20
N ALA A 281 -4.63 1.91 4.13
CA ALA A 281 -5.90 2.33 4.71
C ALA A 281 -6.88 2.79 3.62
N GLY A 282 -8.09 2.21 3.56
CA GLY A 282 -9.13 2.58 2.58
C GLY A 282 -10.46 1.90 2.87
N ALA A 283 -11.57 2.64 2.88
CA ALA A 283 -12.87 2.16 3.39
C ALA A 283 -13.56 1.09 2.50
N GLY A 284 -12.98 0.73 1.35
CA GLY A 284 -13.63 -0.06 0.29
C GLY A 284 -13.65 -1.57 0.43
N GLY A 285 -12.91 -2.16 1.38
CA GLY A 285 -12.72 -3.62 1.42
C GLY A 285 -11.77 -4.05 0.30
N TRP A 286 -10.56 -4.46 0.68
CA TRP A 286 -9.48 -4.64 -0.29
C TRP A 286 -9.38 -6.11 -0.66
N ASP A 287 -9.18 -6.43 -1.94
CA ASP A 287 -8.69 -7.73 -2.38
C ASP A 287 -7.23 -7.58 -2.84
N VAL A 288 -6.34 -7.28 -1.87
CA VAL A 288 -4.90 -7.24 -2.16
C VAL A 288 -4.44 -8.67 -2.29
N LYS A 289 -4.13 -9.07 -3.52
CA LYS A 289 -3.74 -10.46 -3.79
C LYS A 289 -2.41 -10.76 -3.13
N ASP A 290 -1.38 -10.01 -3.46
CA ASP A 290 -0.04 -10.25 -2.94
C ASP A 290 0.59 -8.93 -2.50
N VAL A 291 1.10 -8.91 -1.26
CA VAL A 291 2.02 -7.87 -0.81
C VAL A 291 3.40 -8.47 -0.60
N HIS A 292 4.35 -8.06 -1.44
CA HIS A 292 5.73 -8.54 -1.40
C HIS A 292 6.64 -7.49 -0.79
N PHE A 293 7.33 -7.87 0.28
CA PHE A 293 8.33 -7.03 0.94
C PHE A 293 9.72 -7.59 0.68
N THR A 294 10.58 -6.78 0.09
CA THR A 294 11.98 -7.13 -0.17
C THR A 294 12.90 -6.17 0.59
N GLY A 295 13.55 -6.70 1.63
CA GLY A 295 14.56 -6.00 2.45
C GLY A 295 13.98 -5.08 3.56
N GLY A 296 14.10 -5.48 4.82
CA GLY A 296 13.74 -4.63 5.99
C GLY A 296 13.60 -5.42 7.29
N SER A 297 13.85 -4.78 8.45
CA SER A 297 13.89 -5.42 9.79
C SER A 297 12.50 -5.68 10.40
N ALA A 298 11.56 -4.76 10.20
CA ALA A 298 10.21 -4.79 10.75
C ALA A 298 9.28 -3.88 9.94
N MET A 299 8.03 -4.30 9.78
CA MET A 299 7.01 -3.47 9.15
C MET A 299 5.63 -3.75 9.73
N ALA A 300 4.86 -2.68 9.95
CA ALA A 300 3.46 -2.75 10.37
C ALA A 300 2.52 -2.54 9.18
N ILE A 301 1.65 -3.51 8.93
CA ILE A 301 0.44 -3.36 8.11
C ILE A 301 -0.67 -3.00 9.09
N VAL A 302 -1.22 -1.80 8.97
CA VAL A 302 -2.40 -1.37 9.75
C VAL A 302 -3.62 -1.44 8.83
N PRO A 303 -4.26 -2.61 8.70
CA PRO A 303 -5.52 -2.67 7.97
C PRO A 303 -6.54 -1.76 8.67
N ASN A 304 -7.47 -1.20 7.92
CA ASN A 304 -8.71 -0.74 8.55
C ASN A 304 -9.70 -1.92 8.61
N SER A 305 -10.87 -1.72 9.20
CA SER A 305 -11.81 -2.78 9.63
C SER A 305 -12.34 -3.75 8.53
N ALA A 306 -11.85 -3.71 7.29
CA ALA A 306 -12.30 -4.55 6.18
C ALA A 306 -11.20 -4.96 5.16
N THR A 307 -9.91 -4.91 5.47
CA THR A 307 -8.85 -5.28 4.51
C THR A 307 -8.64 -6.80 4.45
N PHE A 308 -8.69 -7.41 3.26
CA PHE A 308 -8.35 -8.82 3.03
C PHE A 308 -6.99 -8.90 2.33
N PHE A 309 -6.11 -9.76 2.84
CA PHE A 309 -4.83 -10.09 2.19
C PHE A 309 -4.88 -11.54 1.73
N SER A 310 -4.60 -11.80 0.45
CA SER A 310 -4.53 -13.16 -0.10
C SER A 310 -3.15 -13.82 0.09
N GLY A 311 -2.11 -12.99 0.23
CA GLY A 311 -0.76 -13.38 0.58
C GLY A 311 0.05 -12.19 1.10
N VAL A 312 0.68 -12.35 2.26
CA VAL A 312 1.72 -11.42 2.75
C VAL A 312 3.03 -12.21 2.80
N GLU A 313 3.99 -11.88 1.94
CA GLU A 313 5.32 -12.47 1.94
C GLU A 313 6.36 -11.43 2.39
N ALA A 314 7.00 -11.71 3.52
CA ALA A 314 8.14 -10.93 4.00
C ALA A 314 9.41 -11.77 3.93
N ASN A 315 10.33 -11.39 3.05
CA ASN A 315 11.64 -12.02 2.97
C ASN A 315 12.61 -11.35 3.96
N GLY A 316 12.67 -11.88 5.19
CA GLY A 316 13.68 -11.50 6.19
C GLY A 316 13.30 -10.41 7.20
N GLY A 317 12.02 -10.00 7.29
CA GLY A 317 11.53 -9.00 8.26
C GLY A 317 10.37 -9.49 9.13
N LYS A 318 10.12 -8.82 10.27
CA LYS A 318 8.91 -9.04 11.08
C LYS A 318 7.69 -8.37 10.43
N VAL A 319 6.59 -9.11 10.28
CA VAL A 319 5.28 -8.55 9.90
C VAL A 319 4.47 -8.30 11.16
N TYR A 320 4.19 -7.04 11.45
CA TYR A 320 3.22 -6.64 12.46
C TYR A 320 1.91 -6.37 11.72
N VAL A 321 0.84 -7.06 12.07
CA VAL A 321 -0.51 -6.68 11.64
C VAL A 321 -1.16 -6.05 12.85
N ASP A 322 -1.32 -4.72 12.85
CA ASP A 322 -1.86 -3.98 13.99
C ASP A 322 -3.26 -3.48 13.65
N TYR A 323 -4.22 -3.72 14.54
CA TYR A 323 -5.66 -3.42 14.39
C TYR A 323 -6.33 -3.98 13.13
N GLY A 324 -6.77 -5.24 13.16
CA GLY A 324 -7.76 -5.72 12.19
C GLY A 324 -8.07 -7.19 12.29
N LYS A 325 -9.35 -7.54 12.12
CA LYS A 325 -9.79 -8.93 11.94
C LYS A 325 -9.29 -9.41 10.57
N VAL A 326 -8.19 -10.15 10.53
CA VAL A 326 -7.77 -10.85 9.32
C VAL A 326 -8.76 -11.99 9.09
N VAL A 327 -9.77 -11.76 8.25
CA VAL A 327 -10.68 -12.82 7.80
C VAL A 327 -10.13 -13.32 6.47
N PRO A 328 -9.32 -14.38 6.41
CA PRO A 328 -8.90 -14.90 5.11
C PRO A 328 -10.13 -15.35 4.32
N SER A 329 -10.16 -14.97 3.05
CA SER A 329 -11.04 -15.59 2.07
C SER A 329 -10.63 -17.05 1.90
N THR A 330 -11.61 -17.92 1.64
CA THR A 330 -11.38 -19.36 1.49
C THR A 330 -10.36 -19.63 0.38
N GLY A 331 -9.17 -20.14 0.75
CA GLY A 331 -8.14 -20.55 -0.20
C GLY A 331 -6.79 -19.80 -0.12
N ASN A 332 -6.60 -18.88 0.84
CA ASN A 332 -5.37 -18.07 0.90
C ASN A 332 -4.18 -18.84 1.46
N HIS A 333 -3.07 -18.80 0.72
CA HIS A 333 -1.78 -19.38 1.07
C HIS A 333 -0.84 -18.25 1.52
N TYR A 334 -0.61 -18.11 2.82
CA TYR A 334 0.47 -17.25 3.29
C TYR A 334 1.81 -17.94 3.01
N GLY A 335 2.66 -17.27 2.22
CA GLY A 335 3.98 -17.75 1.84
C GLY A 335 4.88 -18.03 3.05
N ASN A 336 5.91 -18.83 2.83
CA ASN A 336 6.79 -19.37 3.85
C ASN A 336 7.58 -18.25 4.56
N VAL A 337 7.08 -17.69 5.67
CA VAL A 337 7.81 -16.70 6.45
C VAL A 337 8.93 -17.43 7.20
N SER A 338 10.18 -17.27 6.80
CA SER A 338 11.35 -17.89 7.43
C SER A 338 11.68 -17.31 8.83
N GLY A 339 10.82 -16.44 9.37
CA GLY A 339 11.04 -15.69 10.61
C GLY A 339 10.06 -16.01 11.74
N THR A 340 10.07 -15.14 12.75
CA THR A 340 9.19 -15.21 13.93
C THR A 340 7.95 -14.33 13.73
N TYR A 341 6.76 -14.87 14.03
CA TYR A 341 5.49 -14.13 14.05
C TYR A 341 5.01 -13.98 15.51
N ASN A 342 4.69 -12.75 15.92
CA ASN A 342 4.26 -12.44 17.28
C ASN A 342 2.77 -12.05 17.29
N VAL A 343 1.96 -12.82 18.00
CA VAL A 343 0.55 -12.55 18.30
C VAL A 343 0.51 -11.80 19.64
N THR A 344 0.19 -10.51 19.61
CA THR A 344 0.14 -9.61 20.79
C THR A 344 -1.25 -9.05 21.06
N LEU A 345 -2.22 -9.38 20.22
CA LEU A 345 -3.63 -9.00 20.31
C LEU A 345 -4.50 -10.18 19.85
N GLU A 346 -5.80 -10.05 20.00
CA GLU A 346 -6.76 -11.09 19.56
C GLU A 346 -6.64 -11.35 18.04
N HIS A 347 -6.10 -12.51 17.68
CA HIS A 347 -6.04 -12.98 16.29
C HIS A 347 -6.97 -14.16 16.10
N VAL A 348 -8.13 -13.87 15.52
CA VAL A 348 -9.09 -14.89 15.09
C VAL A 348 -8.69 -15.40 13.72
N LEU A 349 -8.13 -16.61 13.66
CA LEU A 349 -7.89 -17.29 12.40
C LEU A 349 -9.23 -17.88 11.91
N SER A 350 -9.81 -17.30 10.86
CA SER A 350 -11.07 -17.82 10.31
C SER A 350 -10.95 -19.25 9.76
N ASN A 351 -12.08 -19.87 9.42
CA ASN A 351 -12.09 -21.21 8.83
C ASN A 351 -11.22 -21.26 7.56
N ASN A 352 -10.28 -22.22 7.53
CA ASN A 352 -9.28 -22.41 6.46
C ASN A 352 -8.18 -21.33 6.39
N ALA A 353 -8.04 -20.47 7.40
CA ALA A 353 -6.86 -19.62 7.53
C ALA A 353 -5.60 -20.48 7.69
N ARG A 354 -4.47 -19.96 7.22
CA ARG A 354 -3.16 -20.58 7.38
C ARG A 354 -2.17 -19.55 7.90
N LEU A 355 -1.66 -19.72 9.12
CA LEU A 355 -0.57 -18.89 9.63
C LEU A 355 0.75 -19.65 9.44
N GLN A 356 1.70 -19.14 8.64
CA GLN A 356 2.98 -19.83 8.41
C GLN A 356 4.16 -18.98 8.88
N ALA A 357 4.98 -19.50 9.79
CA ALA A 357 6.20 -18.86 10.26
C ALA A 357 7.21 -19.91 10.74
N ALA A 358 8.51 -19.62 10.82
CA ALA A 358 9.45 -20.55 11.47
C ALA A 358 9.13 -20.71 12.97
N THR A 359 8.70 -19.62 13.61
CA THR A 359 8.25 -19.58 15.01
C THR A 359 7.03 -18.69 15.15
N ILE A 360 6.02 -19.13 15.91
CA ILE A 360 4.87 -18.30 16.32
C ILE A 360 4.98 -18.09 17.82
N ASN A 361 4.91 -16.85 18.31
CA ASN A 361 4.81 -16.53 19.73
C ASN A 361 3.47 -15.87 20.02
N VAL A 362 2.73 -16.38 21.00
CA VAL A 362 1.49 -15.78 21.51
C VAL A 362 1.78 -15.17 22.88
N TYR A 363 1.83 -13.85 22.94
CA TYR A 363 2.15 -13.03 24.12
C TYR A 363 0.89 -12.42 24.74
N ASP A 364 1.08 -11.49 25.69
CA ASP A 364 0.04 -10.78 26.45
C ASP A 364 -1.08 -10.24 25.58
N GLY A 365 -2.32 -10.69 25.86
CA GLY A 365 -3.51 -10.29 25.11
C GLY A 365 -3.59 -10.92 23.72
N GLY A 366 -2.57 -11.66 23.32
CA GLY A 366 -2.54 -12.48 22.13
C GLY A 366 -3.48 -13.68 22.27
N VAL A 367 -4.38 -13.84 21.30
CA VAL A 367 -5.23 -15.03 21.18
C VAL A 367 -4.97 -15.66 19.83
N LEU A 368 -4.62 -16.94 19.81
CA LEU A 368 -4.60 -17.76 18.61
C LEU A 368 -5.87 -18.60 18.59
N SER A 369 -6.88 -18.15 17.84
CA SER A 369 -8.22 -18.75 17.83
C SER A 369 -8.72 -19.19 16.45
N GLY A 370 -9.81 -19.96 16.44
CA GLY A 370 -10.51 -20.41 15.23
C GLY A 370 -10.18 -21.84 14.77
N THR A 371 -10.57 -22.22 13.54
CA THR A 371 -10.44 -23.61 13.03
C THR A 371 -9.29 -23.81 12.02
N ALA A 372 -8.34 -22.91 12.08
CA ALA A 372 -7.27 -22.75 11.10
C ALA A 372 -6.09 -23.70 11.33
N THR A 373 -5.09 -23.59 10.46
CA THR A 373 -3.81 -24.29 10.61
C THR A 373 -2.64 -23.32 10.79
N ALA A 374 -1.96 -23.40 11.93
CA ALA A 374 -0.67 -22.76 12.20
C ALA A 374 0.47 -23.68 11.75
N PHE A 375 1.18 -23.33 10.67
CA PHE A 375 2.40 -24.01 10.21
C PHE A 375 3.61 -23.32 10.80
N ALA A 376 4.13 -23.85 11.91
CA ALA A 376 5.37 -23.35 12.48
C ALA A 376 6.26 -24.46 12.98
N GLY A 377 7.58 -24.25 12.89
CA GLY A 377 8.53 -25.17 13.53
C GLY A 377 8.21 -25.29 15.02
N ASN A 378 8.05 -24.14 15.68
CA ASN A 378 7.59 -24.03 17.07
C ASN A 378 6.47 -22.98 17.20
N THR A 379 5.42 -23.32 17.95
CA THR A 379 4.39 -22.39 18.42
C THR A 379 4.51 -22.26 19.94
N TYR A 380 4.90 -21.08 20.43
CA TYR A 380 4.97 -20.76 21.85
C TYR A 380 3.72 -20.01 22.27
N VAL A 381 3.07 -20.47 23.33
CA VAL A 381 1.89 -19.80 23.90
C VAL A 381 2.17 -19.54 25.37
N GLY A 382 2.07 -18.28 25.77
CA GLY A 382 2.18 -17.85 27.16
C GLY A 382 3.51 -18.22 27.84
N THR A 383 4.60 -17.53 27.48
CA THR A 383 5.91 -17.70 28.13
C THR A 383 5.93 -17.10 29.53
N THR A 384 6.89 -17.47 30.39
CA THR A 384 6.99 -16.89 31.75
C THR A 384 6.94 -15.36 31.76
N GLY A 385 5.98 -14.80 32.48
CA GLY A 385 5.70 -13.37 32.55
C GLY A 385 4.87 -12.85 31.37
N SER A 386 4.28 -13.72 30.56
CA SER A 386 3.41 -13.34 29.46
C SER A 386 2.23 -14.29 29.23
N THR A 387 1.00 -13.78 29.19
CA THR A 387 -0.24 -14.54 28.99
C THR A 387 -0.66 -14.60 27.52
N GLY A 388 -0.46 -15.76 26.88
CA GLY A 388 -1.00 -16.04 25.55
C GLY A 388 -2.15 -17.03 25.62
N THR A 389 -3.16 -16.87 24.76
CA THR A 389 -4.35 -17.73 24.75
C THR A 389 -4.43 -18.59 23.48
N LEU A 390 -4.72 -19.88 23.63
CA LEU A 390 -5.26 -20.75 22.59
C LEU A 390 -6.77 -20.89 22.78
N ALA A 391 -7.55 -20.57 21.74
CA ALA A 391 -9.00 -20.68 21.79
C ALA A 391 -9.55 -21.27 20.48
N PRO A 392 -9.54 -22.61 20.31
CA PRO A 392 -10.06 -23.22 19.08
C PRO A 392 -11.51 -22.78 18.84
N GLY A 393 -11.81 -22.19 17.68
CA GLY A 393 -13.19 -21.85 17.28
C GLY A 393 -13.88 -20.65 17.98
N LEU A 394 -15.12 -20.38 17.55
CA LEU A 394 -16.15 -19.50 18.18
C LEU A 394 -17.37 -20.36 18.64
N SER A 395 -17.14 -21.67 18.68
CA SER A 395 -18.00 -22.85 18.86
C SER A 395 -17.01 -24.02 18.94
N VAL A 396 -17.44 -25.20 19.41
CA VAL A 396 -16.58 -26.40 19.39
C VAL A 396 -15.90 -26.60 18.02
N GLY A 397 -14.58 -26.46 17.99
CA GLY A 397 -13.75 -26.37 16.80
C GLY A 397 -12.43 -27.11 16.92
N THR A 398 -11.63 -27.05 15.86
CA THR A 398 -10.30 -27.68 15.82
C THR A 398 -9.25 -26.70 15.31
N LEU A 399 -8.30 -26.34 16.17
CA LEU A 399 -7.11 -25.60 15.79
C LEU A 399 -5.98 -26.59 15.44
N ASN A 400 -5.42 -26.49 14.25
CA ASN A 400 -4.33 -27.35 13.82
C ASN A 400 -2.98 -26.64 13.99
N VAL A 401 -2.03 -27.26 14.68
CA VAL A 401 -0.63 -26.79 14.80
C VAL A 401 0.27 -27.77 14.06
N ASN A 402 0.70 -27.39 12.87
CA ASN A 402 1.63 -28.17 12.07
C ASN A 402 3.09 -27.87 12.44
N GLY A 403 3.53 -28.50 13.52
CA GLY A 403 4.87 -28.51 14.10
C GLY A 403 4.78 -28.66 15.62
N ASN A 404 5.72 -28.10 16.36
CA ASN A 404 5.74 -28.25 17.82
C ASN A 404 4.84 -27.22 18.51
N LEU A 405 4.18 -27.63 19.59
CA LEU A 405 3.44 -26.74 20.48
C LEU A 405 4.11 -26.70 21.85
N ILE A 406 4.50 -25.49 22.30
CA ILE A 406 5.06 -25.24 23.61
C ILE A 406 4.12 -24.32 24.39
N LEU A 407 3.39 -24.90 25.35
CA LEU A 407 2.61 -24.15 26.32
C LEU A 407 3.52 -23.79 27.48
N GLY A 408 3.64 -22.50 27.79
CA GLY A 408 4.33 -22.06 28.98
C GLY A 408 3.39 -21.91 30.18
N PRO A 409 3.94 -21.56 31.36
CA PRO A 409 3.19 -21.57 32.62
C PRO A 409 2.05 -20.55 32.68
N ASP A 410 2.12 -19.50 31.86
CA ASP A 410 1.12 -18.43 31.80
C ASP A 410 0.17 -18.60 30.59
N ALA A 411 0.26 -19.73 29.86
CA ALA A 411 -0.63 -20.03 28.75
C ALA A 411 -2.07 -20.24 29.23
N VAL A 412 -3.04 -19.77 28.45
CA VAL A 412 -4.46 -20.04 28.68
C VAL A 412 -5.00 -20.87 27.52
N LEU A 413 -5.64 -21.99 27.83
CA LEU A 413 -6.39 -22.81 26.88
C LEU A 413 -7.87 -22.54 27.13
N ASP A 414 -8.47 -21.65 26.36
CA ASP A 414 -9.89 -21.28 26.46
C ASP A 414 -10.72 -22.21 25.58
N TYR A 415 -11.32 -23.22 26.19
CA TYR A 415 -11.95 -24.36 25.51
C TYR A 415 -13.44 -24.41 25.83
N GLU A 416 -14.26 -24.51 24.78
CA GLU A 416 -15.71 -24.68 24.83
C GLU A 416 -16.11 -26.16 24.75
N PHE A 417 -17.19 -26.50 25.46
CA PHE A 417 -17.80 -27.82 25.48
C PHE A 417 -19.30 -27.71 25.15
N ASP A 418 -19.82 -28.63 24.32
CA ASP A 418 -21.24 -28.66 23.94
C ASP A 418 -22.03 -29.83 24.57
N GLY A 419 -21.40 -30.55 25.49
CA GLY A 419 -21.92 -31.73 26.17
C GLY A 419 -21.49 -33.03 25.50
N ALA A 420 -21.34 -33.08 24.18
CA ALA A 420 -20.92 -34.27 23.45
C ALA A 420 -19.46 -34.23 23.04
N THR A 421 -18.96 -33.04 22.73
CA THR A 421 -17.63 -32.74 22.20
C THR A 421 -17.04 -31.52 22.91
N CYS A 422 -15.77 -31.24 22.64
CA CYS A 422 -15.06 -30.06 23.10
C CYS A 422 -14.12 -29.56 22.01
N ASP A 423 -13.62 -28.35 22.19
CA ASP A 423 -12.52 -27.84 21.41
C ASP A 423 -11.32 -28.79 21.39
N LEU A 424 -10.66 -28.81 20.24
CA LEU A 424 -9.50 -29.66 19.98
C LEU A 424 -8.34 -28.82 19.44
N THR A 425 -7.16 -28.99 20.02
CA THR A 425 -5.91 -28.57 19.37
C THR A 425 -5.16 -29.79 18.85
N ALA A 426 -5.01 -29.88 17.53
CA ALA A 426 -4.33 -30.99 16.87
C ALA A 426 -2.89 -30.60 16.48
N VAL A 427 -1.90 -31.17 17.15
CA VAL A 427 -0.48 -30.88 16.97
C VAL A 427 0.19 -31.99 16.16
N THR A 428 0.97 -31.68 15.13
CA THR A 428 1.68 -32.72 14.35
C THR A 428 3.05 -33.08 14.92
N GLY A 429 3.68 -32.17 15.68
CA GLY A 429 5.00 -32.34 16.29
C GLY A 429 4.95 -32.62 17.79
N ASP A 430 6.01 -32.21 18.48
CA ASP A 430 6.18 -32.39 19.93
C ASP A 430 5.25 -31.45 20.73
N LEU A 431 4.89 -31.87 21.95
CA LEU A 431 4.07 -31.09 22.89
C LEU A 431 4.83 -30.85 24.20
N THR A 432 4.86 -29.60 24.66
CA THR A 432 5.12 -29.25 26.07
C THR A 432 3.83 -28.74 26.69
N LEU A 433 3.38 -29.39 27.76
CA LEU A 433 2.10 -29.13 28.41
C LEU A 433 2.31 -28.36 29.73
N ASP A 434 1.73 -27.17 29.80
CA ASP A 434 1.74 -26.26 30.96
C ASP A 434 0.56 -25.26 30.83
N GLY A 435 0.34 -24.44 31.85
CA GLY A 435 -0.62 -23.34 31.83
C GLY A 435 -1.98 -23.67 32.45
N THR A 436 -3.00 -22.90 32.05
CA THR A 436 -4.35 -22.96 32.60
C THR A 436 -5.38 -23.35 31.53
N LEU A 437 -6.14 -24.42 31.77
CA LEU A 437 -7.37 -24.75 31.06
C LEU A 437 -8.54 -23.92 31.60
N ALA A 438 -9.05 -23.00 30.80
CA ALA A 438 -10.29 -22.27 31.05
C ALA A 438 -11.43 -23.00 30.33
N VAL A 439 -12.33 -23.61 31.10
CA VAL A 439 -13.46 -24.38 30.57
C VAL A 439 -14.70 -23.50 30.47
N SER A 440 -15.35 -23.51 29.31
CA SER A 440 -16.66 -22.89 29.08
C SER A 440 -17.67 -23.90 28.48
N GLY A 441 -18.96 -23.55 28.48
CA GLY A 441 -20.02 -24.41 27.95
C GLY A 441 -20.48 -25.52 28.92
N ASN A 442 -20.99 -26.62 28.37
CA ASN A 442 -21.53 -27.75 29.15
C ASN A 442 -20.71 -29.02 28.89
N PHE A 443 -20.42 -29.79 29.93
CA PHE A 443 -19.83 -31.13 29.80
C PHE A 443 -20.63 -32.14 30.64
N LEU A 444 -20.56 -33.42 30.26
CA LEU A 444 -21.21 -34.51 30.95
C LEU A 444 -20.25 -35.14 31.96
N LEU A 445 -20.74 -35.33 33.19
CA LEU A 445 -19.96 -35.99 34.23
C LEU A 445 -19.69 -37.45 33.87
N GLY A 446 -18.44 -37.87 34.03
CA GLY A 446 -17.96 -39.21 33.68
C GLY A 446 -17.60 -39.38 32.20
N GLN A 447 -17.82 -38.36 31.36
CA GLN A 447 -17.35 -38.37 29.98
C GLN A 447 -15.89 -37.93 29.91
N THR A 448 -15.13 -38.60 29.04
CA THR A 448 -13.77 -38.20 28.66
C THR A 448 -13.82 -37.41 27.36
N TYR A 449 -13.15 -36.27 27.37
CA TYR A 449 -13.01 -35.34 26.25
C TYR A 449 -11.55 -35.27 25.82
N THR A 450 -11.28 -35.22 24.53
CA THR A 450 -9.91 -35.07 24.01
C THR A 450 -9.64 -33.60 23.73
N LEU A 451 -8.74 -33.01 24.52
CA LEU A 451 -8.38 -31.59 24.42
C LEU A 451 -7.27 -31.34 23.39
N LEU A 452 -6.27 -32.21 23.37
CA LEU A 452 -5.14 -32.13 22.44
C LEU A 452 -4.82 -33.50 21.85
N THR A 453 -4.37 -33.50 20.60
CA THR A 453 -3.61 -34.60 20.01
C THR A 453 -2.21 -34.10 19.65
N TYR A 454 -1.21 -34.98 19.72
CA TYR A 454 0.16 -34.67 19.30
C TYR A 454 0.81 -35.86 18.59
N GLY A 455 1.51 -35.58 17.48
CA GLY A 455 2.17 -36.61 16.66
C GLY A 455 3.59 -36.96 17.09
N GLY A 456 4.25 -36.06 17.83
CA GLY A 456 5.61 -36.23 18.37
C GLY A 456 5.65 -36.76 19.80
N ASN A 457 6.66 -36.33 20.56
CA ASN A 457 6.83 -36.67 21.97
C ASN A 457 6.15 -35.64 22.89
N LEU A 458 5.72 -36.12 24.06
CA LEU A 458 5.41 -35.25 25.20
C LEU A 458 6.73 -34.88 25.88
N MET A 459 7.23 -33.68 25.61
CA MET A 459 8.55 -33.21 26.04
C MET A 459 8.59 -32.87 27.54
N ALA A 460 7.50 -32.29 28.03
CA ALA A 460 7.26 -32.06 29.45
C ALA A 460 5.75 -32.03 29.72
N ASP A 461 5.38 -32.47 30.91
CA ASP A 461 4.03 -32.40 31.46
C ASP A 461 4.12 -31.75 32.84
N ASN A 462 3.89 -30.44 32.87
CA ASN A 462 3.82 -29.66 34.10
C ASN A 462 2.38 -29.64 34.68
N GLY A 463 1.44 -30.34 34.02
CA GLY A 463 0.02 -30.30 34.32
C GLY A 463 -0.70 -29.11 33.68
N LEU A 464 -2.03 -29.11 33.82
CA LEU A 464 -2.86 -27.94 33.55
C LEU A 464 -3.59 -27.56 34.84
N ASP A 465 -3.52 -26.29 35.21
CA ASP A 465 -4.46 -25.74 36.17
C ASP A 465 -5.83 -25.63 35.51
N ILE A 466 -6.91 -25.92 36.24
CA ILE A 466 -8.27 -25.93 35.67
C ILE A 466 -9.10 -24.84 36.32
N THR A 467 -9.71 -23.99 35.51
CA THR A 467 -10.59 -22.90 35.93
C THR A 467 -11.91 -22.92 35.14
N GLY A 468 -12.91 -22.14 35.59
CA GLY A 468 -14.20 -22.02 34.89
C GLY A 468 -15.26 -23.08 35.28
N VAL A 469 -14.95 -23.96 36.23
CA VAL A 469 -15.83 -25.06 36.66
C VAL A 469 -16.25 -24.92 38.13
N SER A 470 -17.51 -25.23 38.43
CA SER A 470 -18.08 -25.04 39.77
C SER A 470 -18.29 -26.33 40.57
N ALA A 471 -18.13 -27.51 39.98
CA ALA A 471 -18.45 -28.79 40.63
C ALA A 471 -17.55 -29.95 40.18
N GLY A 472 -17.33 -30.91 41.09
CA GLY A 472 -16.64 -32.17 40.81
C GLY A 472 -15.11 -32.15 40.99
N LYS A 473 -14.51 -33.35 40.99
CA LYS A 473 -13.06 -33.50 40.81
C LYS A 473 -12.79 -33.65 39.32
N MET A 474 -11.78 -32.96 38.81
CA MET A 474 -11.40 -33.06 37.41
C MET A 474 -10.01 -33.62 37.29
N PHE A 475 -9.78 -34.33 36.21
CA PHE A 475 -8.47 -34.87 35.88
C PHE A 475 -8.16 -34.54 34.43
N VAL A 476 -6.97 -34.00 34.22
CA VAL A 476 -6.31 -33.96 32.93
C VAL A 476 -5.29 -35.08 32.91
N THR A 477 -5.22 -35.85 31.84
CA THR A 477 -4.22 -36.91 31.65
C THR A 477 -3.59 -36.76 30.28
N ALA A 478 -2.25 -36.75 30.24
CA ALA A 478 -1.47 -36.73 29.02
C ALA A 478 -0.75 -38.07 28.81
N GLY A 479 -0.82 -38.61 27.60
CA GLY A 479 -0.17 -39.87 27.24
C GLY A 479 -0.64 -40.38 25.88
N ASP A 480 0.12 -41.30 25.28
CA ASP A 480 -0.22 -41.97 24.01
C ASP A 480 -0.66 -41.03 22.86
N GLY A 481 -0.08 -39.83 22.78
CA GLY A 481 -0.39 -38.87 21.72
C GLY A 481 -1.66 -38.04 21.97
N VAL A 482 -2.24 -38.10 23.17
CA VAL A 482 -3.46 -37.36 23.52
C VAL A 482 -3.38 -36.69 24.90
N VAL A 483 -4.07 -35.57 25.05
CA VAL A 483 -4.39 -34.95 26.34
C VAL A 483 -5.90 -34.99 26.51
N THR A 484 -6.36 -35.59 27.60
CA THR A 484 -7.79 -35.80 27.87
C THR A 484 -8.24 -35.11 29.14
N PHE A 485 -9.49 -34.69 29.16
CA PHE A 485 -10.19 -34.10 30.31
C PHE A 485 -11.36 -34.99 30.71
N MET A 486 -11.52 -35.22 32.01
CA MET A 486 -12.69 -35.90 32.56
C MET A 486 -13.14 -35.24 33.85
N ALA A 487 -14.41 -34.87 33.91
CA ALA A 487 -15.07 -34.41 35.12
C ALA A 487 -15.71 -35.59 35.86
N ILE A 488 -15.27 -35.86 37.09
CA ILE A 488 -15.81 -36.94 37.92
C ILE A 488 -16.96 -36.40 38.78
N PRO A 489 -18.11 -37.10 38.83
CA PRO A 489 -19.18 -36.76 39.76
C PRO A 489 -18.67 -36.64 41.19
N GLU A 490 -19.18 -35.67 41.93
CA GLU A 490 -18.83 -35.53 43.34
C GLU A 490 -19.08 -36.86 44.08
N PRO A 491 -18.16 -37.26 44.97
CA PRO A 491 -18.31 -38.52 45.72
C PRO A 491 -19.65 -38.61 46.47
N ALA A 492 -20.21 -37.49 46.90
CA ALA A 492 -21.51 -37.42 47.55
C ALA A 492 -22.66 -37.83 46.61
N THR A 493 -22.59 -37.48 45.32
CA THR A 493 -23.60 -37.86 44.32
C THR A 493 -23.57 -39.37 44.09
N VAL A 494 -22.38 -39.95 43.98
CA VAL A 494 -22.22 -41.42 43.85
C VAL A 494 -22.68 -42.12 45.12
N GLY A 495 -22.33 -41.58 46.29
CA GLY A 495 -22.77 -42.09 47.59
C GLY A 495 -24.29 -42.02 47.75
N LEU A 496 -24.92 -40.93 47.33
CA LEU A 496 -26.37 -40.75 47.40
C LEU A 496 -27.10 -41.68 46.43
N LEU A 497 -26.60 -41.86 45.20
CA LEU A 497 -27.14 -42.85 44.27
C LEU A 497 -27.02 -44.27 44.83
N GLY A 498 -25.87 -44.60 45.42
CA GLY A 498 -25.65 -45.88 46.09
C GLY A 498 -26.62 -46.10 47.25
N ALA A 499 -26.83 -45.09 48.09
CA ALA A 499 -27.77 -45.13 49.21
C ALA A 499 -29.23 -45.24 48.74
N ALA A 500 -29.60 -44.51 47.69
CA ALA A 500 -30.94 -44.57 47.10
C ALA A 500 -31.23 -45.95 46.49
N ALA A 501 -30.27 -46.52 45.76
CA ALA A 501 -30.36 -47.86 45.19
C ALA A 501 -30.47 -48.93 46.29
N ALA A 502 -29.65 -48.84 47.33
CA ALA A 502 -29.74 -49.73 48.50
C ALA A 502 -31.10 -49.61 49.20
N GLY A 503 -31.62 -48.39 49.38
CA GLY A 503 -32.94 -48.12 49.93
C GLY A 503 -34.08 -48.72 49.09
N MET A 504 -34.02 -48.63 47.76
CA MET A 504 -35.00 -49.25 46.87
C MET A 504 -34.97 -50.78 46.95
N LEU A 505 -33.78 -51.39 47.02
CA LEU A 505 -33.63 -52.85 47.15
C LEU A 505 -34.18 -53.35 48.50
N LEU A 506 -33.91 -52.63 49.59
CA LEU A 506 -34.45 -52.96 50.91
C LEU A 506 -35.99 -52.83 50.96
N ARG A 507 -36.55 -51.81 50.30
CA ARG A 507 -38.01 -51.62 50.21
C ARG A 507 -38.71 -52.72 49.39
N ARG A 508 -38.04 -53.31 48.40
CA ARG A 508 -38.60 -54.41 47.60
C ARG A 508 -38.69 -55.72 48.39
N ARG A 509 -37.74 -55.95 49.31
CA ARG A 509 -37.76 -57.11 50.21
C ARG A 509 -38.87 -57.07 51.26
N SER A 510 -39.37 -55.89 51.63
CA SER A 510 -40.40 -55.78 52.67
C SER A 510 -41.84 -55.93 52.16
N ARG A 511 -42.05 -56.33 50.90
CA ARG A 511 -43.38 -56.44 50.26
C ARG A 511 -43.71 -57.84 49.70
N GLY A 512 -42.81 -58.81 49.84
CA GLY A 512 -43.10 -60.23 49.69
C GLY A 512 -43.03 -60.89 51.05
#